data_AF-A0A7S0D1S3-F1
#
_entry.id   AF-A0A7S0D1S3-F1
#
_cell.length_a   1.000
_cell.length_b   1.000
_cell.length_c   1.000
_cell.angle_alpha   90.00
_cell.angle_beta   90.00
_cell.angle_gamma   90.00
#
_symmetry.space_group_name_H-M   'P 1'
#
loop_
_entity.id
_entity.type
_entity.pdbx_description
1 polymer ?
#
loop_
_entity_poly.entity_id
_entity_poly.type
_entity_poly.pdbx_seq_one_letter_code
_entity_poly.pdbx_strand_id
1 'polypeptide(L)'
;WGPKALFFIPTDIAVDKGVVWTDCEGGKNNHIYIVDMANNCIRRFAYNEVTTIAGSPHAAGILDGSANHARFRSPTSATVCPDGSIYVVDSGNAVIRKISLGNLSKSQFGPLKAPQTALDDLRLESLENPEEALSEALRDLASKRLVSGTNIT
;
A
#
# COMPACT_ATOMS: atom_id res chain seq x y z
N TRP A 1 -10.96 -31.90 -9.41
CA TRP A 1 -11.10 -30.99 -8.26
C TRP A 1 -10.06 -31.36 -7.22
N GLY A 2 -9.00 -30.57 -7.09
CA GLY A 2 -7.91 -30.80 -6.12
C GLY A 2 -8.34 -30.53 -4.68
N PRO A 3 -7.41 -30.54 -3.71
CA PRO A 3 -7.72 -30.22 -2.31
C PRO A 3 -8.39 -28.84 -2.23
N LYS A 4 -9.50 -28.75 -1.48
CA LYS A 4 -10.21 -27.49 -1.26
C LYS A 4 -9.29 -26.52 -0.52
N ALA A 5 -9.11 -25.31 -1.05
CA ALA A 5 -8.51 -24.24 -0.28
C ALA A 5 -9.44 -23.87 0.88
N LEU A 6 -9.01 -24.14 2.11
CA LEU A 6 -9.75 -23.73 3.30
C LEU A 6 -9.35 -22.29 3.65
N PHE A 7 -10.37 -21.46 3.84
CA PHE A 7 -10.28 -20.11 4.40
C PHE A 7 -10.99 -20.10 5.75
N PHE A 8 -10.62 -19.19 6.63
CA PHE A 8 -11.29 -18.98 7.90
C PHE A 8 -11.55 -17.49 8.14
N ILE A 9 -12.82 -17.10 7.95
CA ILE A 9 -13.29 -15.72 8.01
C ILE A 9 -12.46 -14.81 7.07
N PRO A 10 -12.48 -15.03 5.74
CA PRO A 10 -11.86 -14.09 4.83
C PRO A 10 -12.62 -12.76 4.84
N THR A 11 -11.91 -11.64 4.83
CA THR A 11 -12.52 -10.30 5.02
C THR A 11 -12.39 -9.38 3.83
N ASP A 12 -11.38 -9.59 2.97
CA ASP A 12 -11.11 -8.71 1.84
C ASP A 12 -10.38 -9.43 0.71
N ILE A 13 -10.42 -8.84 -0.48
CA ILE A 13 -9.76 -9.28 -1.70
C ILE A 13 -9.04 -8.11 -2.36
N ALA A 14 -7.79 -8.33 -2.79
CA ALA A 14 -7.04 -7.37 -3.58
C ALA A 14 -6.56 -8.03 -4.88
N VAL A 15 -6.44 -7.25 -5.95
CA VAL A 15 -6.01 -7.73 -7.27
C VAL A 15 -4.85 -6.90 -7.79
N ASP A 16 -3.93 -7.52 -8.51
CA ASP A 16 -2.87 -6.77 -9.20
C ASP A 16 -3.43 -5.89 -10.33
N LYS A 17 -2.69 -4.84 -10.70
CA LYS A 17 -3.06 -4.02 -11.86
C LYS A 17 -2.69 -4.78 -13.13
N GLY A 18 -3.68 -4.99 -13.99
CA GLY A 18 -3.50 -5.72 -15.26
C GLY A 18 -4.48 -6.85 -15.48
N VAL A 19 -5.45 -7.04 -14.57
CA VAL A 19 -6.55 -8.00 -14.74
C VAL A 19 -7.36 -7.64 -15.98
N VAL A 20 -6.97 -8.26 -17.10
CA VAL A 20 -7.81 -8.41 -18.28
C VAL A 20 -8.50 -9.76 -18.08
N TRP A 21 -9.78 -9.73 -17.72
CA TRP A 21 -10.64 -10.90 -17.76
C TRP A 21 -10.98 -11.18 -19.22
N THR A 22 -10.01 -11.65 -20.01
CA THR A 22 -10.32 -12.33 -21.27
C THR A 22 -10.36 -13.81 -20.97
N ASP A 23 -11.57 -14.34 -21.04
CA ASP A 23 -11.82 -15.74 -21.33
C ASP A 23 -10.89 -16.17 -22.48
N CYS A 24 -10.25 -17.33 -22.31
CA CYS A 24 -9.47 -18.02 -23.34
C CYS A 24 -8.34 -17.22 -24.04
N GLU A 25 -7.11 -17.72 -23.84
CA GLU A 25 -5.90 -17.43 -24.63
C GLU A 25 -5.06 -16.20 -24.21
N GLY A 26 -4.05 -16.49 -23.37
CA GLY A 26 -2.87 -15.64 -23.22
C GLY A 26 -2.84 -14.66 -22.04
N GLY A 27 -3.83 -14.72 -21.15
CA GLY A 27 -3.99 -13.79 -20.01
C GLY A 27 -2.79 -13.81 -19.05
N LYS A 28 -2.18 -12.63 -18.86
CA LYS A 28 -1.06 -12.36 -17.96
C LYS A 28 -1.37 -12.75 -16.52
N ASN A 29 -0.31 -12.90 -15.72
CA ASN A 29 -0.26 -13.36 -14.31
C ASN A 29 -1.27 -12.66 -13.38
N ASN A 30 -2.54 -13.06 -13.44
CA ASN A 30 -3.58 -12.50 -12.58
C ASN A 30 -3.46 -13.12 -11.19
N HIS A 31 -3.05 -12.31 -10.21
CA HIS A 31 -3.05 -12.71 -8.82
C HIS A 31 -4.21 -12.06 -8.07
N ILE A 32 -5.03 -12.91 -7.45
CA ILE A 32 -5.97 -12.50 -6.43
C ILE A 32 -5.31 -12.71 -5.08
N TYR A 33 -5.28 -11.70 -4.24
CA TYR A 33 -4.85 -11.78 -2.86
C TYR A 33 -6.07 -11.78 -1.93
N ILE A 34 -6.12 -12.71 -0.99
CA ILE A 34 -7.22 -12.85 -0.04
C ILE A 34 -6.69 -12.60 1.37
N VAL A 35 -7.38 -11.74 2.11
CA VAL A 35 -7.13 -11.55 3.54
C VAL A 35 -7.88 -12.60 4.33
N ASP A 36 -7.16 -13.55 4.91
CA ASP A 36 -7.70 -14.71 5.62
C ASP A 36 -7.57 -14.46 7.14
N MET A 37 -8.49 -13.63 7.65
CA MET A 37 -8.37 -12.94 8.94
C MET A 37 -8.14 -13.91 10.10
N ALA A 38 -8.98 -14.94 10.25
CA ALA A 38 -8.87 -15.83 11.41
C ALA A 38 -7.72 -16.82 11.27
N ASN A 39 -7.22 -17.03 10.04
CA ASN A 39 -5.96 -17.72 9.80
C ASN A 39 -4.72 -16.80 9.96
N ASN A 40 -4.87 -15.51 10.24
CA ASN A 40 -3.76 -14.55 10.43
C ASN A 40 -2.76 -14.54 9.26
N CYS A 41 -3.25 -14.64 8.01
CA CYS A 41 -2.38 -14.67 6.84
C CYS A 41 -3.00 -14.02 5.61
N ILE A 42 -2.15 -13.76 4.61
CA ILE A 42 -2.54 -13.32 3.27
C ILE A 42 -2.33 -14.48 2.31
N ARG A 43 -3.37 -14.80 1.55
CA ARG A 43 -3.39 -15.89 0.57
C ARG A 43 -3.29 -15.29 -0.83
N ARG A 44 -2.81 -16.08 -1.79
CA ARG A 44 -2.84 -15.75 -3.21
C ARG A 44 -3.52 -16.87 -3.96
N PHE A 45 -4.50 -16.54 -4.78
CA PHE A 45 -5.06 -17.41 -5.79
C PHE A 45 -4.46 -17.07 -7.16
N ALA A 46 -3.84 -18.08 -7.79
CA ALA A 46 -3.18 -17.98 -9.08
C ALA A 46 -3.13 -19.36 -9.72
N TYR A 47 -3.33 -19.47 -11.04
CA TYR A 47 -3.21 -20.76 -11.77
C TYR A 47 -4.02 -21.91 -11.14
N ASN A 48 -5.24 -21.61 -10.66
CA ASN A 48 -6.11 -22.55 -9.94
C ASN A 48 -5.55 -23.10 -8.61
N GLU A 49 -4.57 -22.42 -8.01
CA GLU A 49 -3.96 -22.79 -6.74
C GLU A 49 -4.07 -21.65 -5.72
N VAL A 50 -4.30 -21.98 -4.45
CA VAL A 50 -4.24 -21.03 -3.34
C VAL A 50 -2.99 -21.29 -2.50
N THR A 51 -2.08 -20.32 -2.44
CA THR A 51 -0.88 -20.37 -1.59
C THR A 51 -0.93 -19.33 -0.48
N THR A 52 -0.29 -19.59 0.65
CA THR A 52 -0.04 -18.55 1.66
C THR A 52 1.20 -17.77 1.23
N ILE A 53 1.05 -16.47 1.00
CA ILE A 53 2.15 -15.61 0.57
C ILE A 53 2.78 -14.83 1.71
N ALA A 54 2.06 -14.66 2.82
CA ALA A 54 2.56 -14.01 4.02
C ALA A 54 1.75 -14.43 5.25
N GLY A 55 2.40 -14.44 6.41
CA GLY A 55 1.78 -14.84 7.67
C GLY A 55 2.02 -16.31 7.99
N SER A 56 1.95 -16.64 9.27
CA SER A 56 2.04 -18.00 9.78
C SER A 56 0.67 -18.41 10.33
N PRO A 57 -0.07 -19.28 9.60
CA PRO A 57 -1.37 -19.75 10.06
C PRO A 57 -1.30 -20.30 11.48
N HIS A 58 -2.28 -19.94 12.31
CA HIS A 58 -2.37 -20.32 13.72
C HIS A 58 -1.32 -19.70 14.66
N ALA A 59 -0.45 -18.80 14.17
CA ALA A 59 0.54 -18.09 14.99
C ALA A 59 0.33 -16.57 14.93
N ALA A 60 -0.68 -16.08 15.66
CA ALA A 60 -0.94 -14.66 15.76
C ALA A 60 0.19 -13.90 16.49
N GLY A 61 0.46 -12.66 16.09
CA GLY A 61 1.48 -11.82 16.73
C GLY A 61 1.89 -10.62 15.88
N ILE A 62 2.85 -9.84 16.37
CA ILE A 62 3.46 -8.69 15.69
C ILE A 62 4.92 -9.03 15.38
N LEU A 63 5.14 -9.77 14.28
CA LEU A 63 6.49 -10.16 13.86
C LEU A 63 6.68 -9.85 12.38
N ASP A 64 7.69 -9.05 12.08
CA ASP A 64 8.16 -8.78 10.74
C ASP A 64 9.30 -9.72 10.35
N GLY A 65 9.70 -9.72 9.07
CA GLY A 65 10.76 -10.58 8.55
C GLY A 65 10.45 -11.14 7.17
N SER A 66 10.84 -12.38 6.91
CA SER A 66 10.43 -13.07 5.67
C SER A 66 8.93 -13.40 5.72
N ALA A 67 8.28 -13.41 4.56
CA ALA A 67 6.81 -13.55 4.49
C ALA A 67 6.25 -14.76 5.25
N ASN A 68 6.95 -15.89 5.16
CA ASN A 68 6.59 -17.17 5.78
C ASN A 68 6.81 -17.19 7.30
N HIS A 69 7.57 -16.26 7.86
CA HIS A 69 7.80 -16.12 9.30
C HIS A 69 7.09 -14.92 9.91
N ALA A 70 6.61 -13.99 9.09
CA ALA A 70 5.82 -12.86 9.55
C ALA A 70 4.58 -13.35 10.29
N ARG A 71 4.15 -12.59 11.30
CA ARG A 71 2.93 -12.86 12.07
C ARG A 71 2.02 -11.64 11.99
N PHE A 72 0.78 -11.90 11.64
CA PHE A 72 -0.32 -10.94 11.70
C PHE A 72 -1.19 -11.25 12.93
N ARG A 73 -2.10 -10.35 13.26
CA ARG A 73 -3.18 -10.57 14.21
C ARG A 73 -4.46 -9.98 13.63
N SER A 74 -5.37 -10.85 13.18
CA SER A 74 -6.65 -10.44 12.60
C SER A 74 -6.51 -9.35 11.52
N PRO A 75 -5.76 -9.61 10.43
CA PRO A 75 -5.69 -8.67 9.32
C PRO A 75 -7.07 -8.54 8.67
N THR A 76 -7.47 -7.34 8.27
CA THR A 76 -8.86 -7.07 7.83
C THR A 76 -8.98 -6.63 6.38
N SER A 77 -7.98 -5.94 5.84
CA SER A 77 -8.01 -5.40 4.47
C SER A 77 -6.63 -5.37 3.83
N ALA A 78 -6.59 -5.43 2.50
CA ALA A 78 -5.36 -5.28 1.73
C ALA A 78 -5.55 -4.51 0.43
N THR A 79 -4.49 -3.85 -0.05
CA THR A 79 -4.46 -3.24 -1.39
C THR A 79 -3.13 -3.49 -2.07
N VAL A 80 -3.16 -3.65 -3.39
CA VAL A 80 -1.95 -3.78 -4.22
C VAL A 80 -1.54 -2.40 -4.74
N CYS A 81 -0.26 -2.06 -4.58
CA CYS A 81 0.34 -0.83 -5.09
C CYS A 81 0.83 -0.99 -6.54
N PRO A 82 1.05 0.13 -7.27
CA PRO A 82 1.56 0.08 -8.64
C PRO A 82 2.92 -0.62 -8.80
N ASP A 83 3.74 -0.63 -7.73
CA ASP A 83 5.03 -1.34 -7.67
C ASP A 83 4.89 -2.84 -7.38
N GLY A 84 3.67 -3.36 -7.26
CA GLY A 84 3.36 -4.75 -6.91
C GLY A 84 3.42 -5.05 -5.40
N SER A 85 3.77 -4.08 -4.56
CA SER A 85 3.71 -4.28 -3.10
C SER A 85 2.27 -4.41 -2.61
N ILE A 86 2.06 -5.14 -1.51
CA ILE A 86 0.73 -5.24 -0.87
C ILE A 86 0.77 -4.53 0.47
N TYR A 87 -0.19 -3.65 0.71
CA TYR A 87 -0.38 -3.00 2.00
C TYR A 87 -1.51 -3.71 2.72
N VAL A 88 -1.30 -4.04 4.00
CA VAL A 88 -2.24 -4.84 4.80
C VAL A 88 -2.57 -4.08 6.07
N VAL A 89 -3.87 -3.98 6.38
CA VAL A 89 -4.37 -3.49 7.65
C VAL A 89 -4.36 -4.65 8.65
N ASP A 90 -3.38 -4.66 9.55
CA ASP A 90 -3.18 -5.68 10.58
C ASP A 90 -3.88 -5.26 11.88
N SER A 91 -5.23 -5.24 11.84
CA SER A 91 -6.07 -4.54 12.82
C SER A 91 -5.88 -5.01 14.25
N GLY A 92 -5.68 -6.31 14.50
CA GLY A 92 -5.44 -6.83 15.84
C GLY A 92 -4.09 -6.41 16.43
N ASN A 93 -3.16 -5.91 15.61
CA ASN A 93 -1.91 -5.29 16.04
C ASN A 93 -1.91 -3.77 15.91
N ALA A 94 -3.00 -3.16 15.44
CA ALA A 94 -3.13 -1.71 15.23
C ALA A 94 -2.02 -1.10 14.34
N VAL A 95 -1.58 -1.81 13.29
CA VAL A 95 -0.55 -1.33 12.35
C VAL A 95 -0.94 -1.55 10.89
N ILE A 96 -0.34 -0.76 9.99
CA ILE A 96 -0.32 -1.04 8.56
C ILE A 96 1.03 -1.66 8.22
N ARG A 97 1.01 -2.81 7.52
CA ARG A 97 2.21 -3.51 7.08
C ARG A 97 2.35 -3.45 5.57
N LYS A 98 3.61 -3.43 5.11
CA LYS A 98 3.96 -3.58 3.69
C LYS A 98 4.54 -4.97 3.42
N ILE A 99 4.03 -5.61 2.37
CA ILE A 99 4.55 -6.83 1.77
C ILE A 99 5.28 -6.44 0.49
N SER A 100 6.61 -6.50 0.52
CA SER A 100 7.40 -6.29 -0.69
C SER A 100 7.46 -7.60 -1.48
N LEU A 101 6.72 -7.67 -2.60
CA LEU A 101 6.85 -8.78 -3.55
C LEU A 101 8.08 -8.51 -4.42
N GLY A 102 9.28 -8.78 -3.89
CA GLY A 102 10.49 -8.79 -4.71
C GLY A 102 10.39 -9.83 -5.84
N ASN A 103 11.25 -9.73 -6.86
CA ASN A 103 11.47 -10.83 -7.82
C ASN A 103 11.91 -12.09 -7.04
N LEU A 104 10.93 -12.91 -6.63
CA LEU A 104 10.98 -14.26 -6.07
C LEU A 104 12.26 -14.70 -5.31
N SER A 105 12.87 -13.85 -4.48
CA SER A 105 14.02 -14.29 -3.68
C SER A 105 14.15 -13.71 -2.28
N LYS A 106 13.71 -12.47 -1.99
CA LYS A 106 13.67 -11.93 -0.63
C LYS A 106 12.58 -10.89 -0.46
N SER A 107 11.45 -11.28 0.12
CA SER A 107 10.40 -10.34 0.52
C SER A 107 10.74 -9.74 1.89
N GLN A 108 10.86 -8.41 1.96
CA GLN A 108 11.02 -7.65 3.20
C GLN A 108 9.66 -7.18 3.70
N PHE A 109 9.41 -7.39 5.00
CA PHE A 109 8.22 -6.97 5.74
C PHE A 109 8.62 -6.06 6.89
N GLY A 110 7.77 -5.09 7.22
CA GLY A 110 7.96 -4.13 8.30
C GLY A 110 6.75 -3.21 8.47
N PRO A 111 6.61 -2.52 9.62
CA PRO A 111 5.69 -1.40 9.75
C PRO A 111 6.08 -0.31 8.76
N LEU A 112 5.09 0.43 8.25
CA LEU A 112 5.38 1.71 7.62
C LEU A 112 5.99 2.62 8.68
N LYS A 113 7.29 2.91 8.58
CA LYS A 113 7.83 4.10 9.21
C LYS A 113 7.25 5.30 8.45
N ALA A 114 6.67 6.25 9.18
CA ALA A 114 6.35 7.55 8.58
C ALA A 114 7.63 8.06 7.88
N PRO A 115 7.52 8.62 6.66
CA PRO A 115 8.65 9.33 6.07
C PRO A 115 9.04 10.41 7.07
N GLN A 116 10.28 10.40 7.54
CA GLN A 116 10.76 11.41 8.50
C GLN A 116 10.62 12.83 7.90
N THR A 117 10.64 12.94 6.58
CA THR A 117 10.44 14.16 5.79
C THR A 117 8.97 14.58 5.63
N ALA A 118 7.99 13.67 5.79
CA ALA A 118 6.57 14.02 5.63
C ALA A 118 5.94 14.64 6.90
N LEU A 119 6.65 14.58 8.02
CA LEU A 119 6.23 15.25 9.27
C LEU A 119 6.66 16.72 9.31
N ASP A 120 7.68 17.11 8.55
CA ASP A 120 8.09 18.51 8.43
C ASP A 120 7.10 19.29 7.55
N ASP A 121 6.58 18.69 6.48
CA ASP A 121 5.55 19.30 5.60
C ASP A 121 4.14 19.37 6.22
N LEU A 122 3.91 18.70 7.37
CA LEU A 122 2.64 18.70 8.10
C LEU A 122 2.66 19.58 9.36
N ARG A 123 3.79 20.25 9.67
CA ARG A 123 3.73 21.40 10.56
C ARG A 123 2.91 22.48 9.86
N LEU A 124 1.78 22.85 10.44
CA LEU A 124 1.32 24.23 10.32
C LEU A 124 2.51 25.07 10.78
N GLU A 125 3.30 25.60 9.83
CA GLU A 125 4.22 26.68 10.14
C GLU A 125 3.34 27.76 10.77
N SER A 126 3.44 27.93 12.08
CA SER A 126 2.96 29.15 12.69
C SER A 126 3.81 30.22 12.04
N LEU A 127 3.24 30.92 11.06
CA LEU A 127 3.89 32.02 10.36
C LEU A 127 4.47 32.93 11.44
N GLU A 128 5.79 32.88 11.63
CA GLU A 128 6.44 33.67 12.68
C GLU A 128 6.34 35.17 12.36
N ASN A 129 5.97 35.53 11.12
CA ASN A 129 5.65 36.90 10.74
C ASN A 129 4.71 36.98 9.50
N PRO A 130 3.37 36.90 9.67
CA PRO A 130 2.43 36.82 8.55
C PRO A 130 2.38 38.08 7.66
N GLU A 131 2.79 39.24 8.18
CA GLU A 131 2.82 40.47 7.38
C GLU A 131 3.98 40.50 6.37
N GLU A 132 5.10 39.85 6.69
CA GLU A 132 6.27 39.80 5.82
C GLU A 132 6.03 38.85 4.63
N ALA A 133 5.40 37.70 4.91
CA ALA A 133 4.95 36.75 3.90
C ALA A 133 3.89 37.35 2.96
N LEU A 134 2.96 38.17 3.49
CA LEU A 134 1.97 38.89 2.69
C LEU A 134 2.63 39.96 1.79
N SER A 135 3.59 40.71 2.33
CA SER A 135 4.35 41.72 1.58
C SER A 135 5.13 41.11 0.41
N GLU A 136 5.76 39.95 0.61
CA GLU A 136 6.52 39.26 -0.43
C GLU A 136 5.61 38.65 -1.51
N ALA A 137 4.48 38.05 -1.11
CA ALA A 137 3.46 37.56 -2.04
C ALA A 137 2.85 38.68 -2.90
N LEU A 138 2.62 39.86 -2.32
CA LEU A 138 2.13 41.04 -3.06
C LEU A 138 3.17 41.59 -4.05
N ARG A 139 4.47 41.55 -3.70
CA ARG A 139 5.56 41.93 -4.62
C ARG A 139 5.67 40.97 -5.81
N ASP A 140 5.55 39.66 -5.56
CA ASP A 140 5.58 38.63 -6.62
C ASP A 140 4.34 38.70 -7.52
N LEU A 141 3.17 39.02 -6.96
CA LEU A 141 1.96 39.23 -7.75
C LEU A 141 2.06 40.51 -8.62
N ALA A 142 2.67 41.57 -8.10
CA ALA A 142 2.90 42.81 -8.82
C ALA A 142 3.92 42.65 -9.96
N SER A 143 5.01 41.89 -9.73
CA SER A 143 6.02 41.60 -10.75
C SER A 143 5.44 40.75 -11.89
N LYS A 144 4.59 39.76 -11.57
CA LYS A 144 3.90 38.93 -12.57
C LYS A 144 2.87 39.71 -13.40
N ARG A 145 2.22 40.72 -12.82
CA ARG A 145 1.29 41.61 -13.55
C ARG A 145 1.99 42.58 -14.51
N LEU A 146 3.25 42.92 -14.27
CA LEU A 146 4.04 43.79 -15.14
C LEU A 146 4.58 43.07 -16.39
N VAL A 147 4.69 41.73 -16.35
CA VAL A 147 5.20 40.92 -17.49
C VAL A 147 4.09 40.55 -18.49
N SER A 148 2.81 40.61 -18.12
CA SER A 148 1.69 40.28 -19.04
C SER A 148 1.14 41.50 -19.81
N GLY A 149 1.82 42.65 -19.77
CA GLY A 149 1.31 43.95 -20.22
C GLY A 149 1.84 44.51 -21.54
N THR A 150 2.64 43.78 -22.32
CA THR A 150 3.16 44.29 -23.61
C THR A 150 3.17 43.21 -24.69
N ASN A 151 2.09 43.18 -25.47
CA ASN A 151 2.12 42.98 -26.92
C ASN A 151 0.70 43.11 -27.50
N ILE A 152 0.26 44.34 -27.78
CA ILE A 152 -0.66 44.63 -28.89
C ILE A 152 -0.19 45.96 -29.50
N THR A 153 -0.03 45.93 -30.83
CA THR A 153 0.42 46.97 -31.78
C THR A 153 0.02 48.40 -31.49
#